data_AF-A0A6B3GWB5-F1
#
_entry.id   AF-A0A6B3GWB5-F1
#
_cell.length_a   1.000
_cell.length_b   1.000
_cell.length_c   1.000
_cell.angle_alpha   90.00
_cell.angle_beta   90.00
_cell.angle_gamma   90.00
#
_symmetry.space_group_name_H-M   'P 1'
#
loop_
_entity.id
_entity.type
_entity.pdbx_description
1 polymer ?
#
loop_
_entity_poly.entity_id
_entity_poly.type
_entity_poly.pdbx_seq_one_letter_code
_entity_poly.pdbx_strand_id
1 'polypeptide(L)'
;MRSQGRFRRTALAALSAGVLLAVAGCGEGGDRTAKGTTGTAEAKDVLLQPIASPGPGPFTASTARAADSPSPTGAPDDEPDSGTRTVHPVSGAVPGLYGGTRSVAACDVEKQTTLLTDDKKKASAFAEAAGIEAVQIPGYLKSLTPVVLRADAQVTNHGYSAGSATAFQAVLQAGTAVLVDSRGMPR
;
A
#
# COMPACT_ATOMS: atom_id res chain seq x y z
N MET A 1 -75.01 -21.40 -21.74
CA MET A 1 -74.46 -20.12 -21.25
C MET A 1 -72.99 -20.09 -21.71
N ARG A 2 -72.55 -19.54 -22.86
CA ARG A 2 -72.65 -18.20 -23.48
C ARG A 2 -72.24 -17.04 -22.57
N SER A 3 -71.01 -16.56 -22.74
CA SER A 3 -70.59 -15.16 -23.04
C SER A 3 -69.08 -15.04 -22.73
N GLN A 4 -68.13 -15.09 -23.68
CA GLN A 4 -67.67 -14.04 -24.60
C GLN A 4 -67.56 -12.61 -24.04
N GLY A 5 -66.33 -12.08 -24.12
CA GLY A 5 -65.97 -10.67 -23.96
C GLY A 5 -64.60 -10.42 -24.57
N ARG A 6 -64.56 -10.30 -25.91
CA ARG A 6 -63.44 -9.78 -26.71
C ARG A 6 -63.14 -8.34 -26.26
N PHE A 7 -61.88 -7.88 -26.37
CA PHE A 7 -61.54 -6.68 -27.15
C PHE A 7 -60.03 -6.67 -27.48
N ARG A 8 -59.74 -6.70 -28.78
CA ARG A 8 -58.44 -6.39 -29.41
C ARG A 8 -58.32 -4.87 -29.59
N ARG A 9 -57.08 -4.34 -29.67
CA ARG A 9 -56.57 -3.27 -30.58
C ARG A 9 -55.24 -2.73 -30.00
N THR A 10 -54.08 -2.94 -30.64
CA THR A 10 -53.39 -2.07 -31.64
C THR A 10 -53.14 -0.64 -31.13
N ALA A 11 -52.04 0.10 -31.32
CA ALA A 11 -50.70 -0.06 -31.92
C ALA A 11 -49.96 1.31 -31.75
N LEU A 12 -48.65 1.36 -32.09
CA LEU A 12 -47.88 2.51 -32.65
C LEU A 12 -47.26 3.61 -31.74
N ALA A 13 -45.93 3.52 -31.68
CA ALA A 13 -44.83 4.50 -31.86
C ALA A 13 -45.06 6.03 -32.05
N ALA A 14 -44.14 6.82 -31.46
CA ALA A 14 -43.49 8.05 -31.98
C ALA A 14 -42.22 8.32 -31.11
N LEU A 15 -40.95 8.40 -31.57
CA LEU A 15 -40.21 9.29 -32.51
C LEU A 15 -39.99 10.75 -32.06
N SER A 16 -38.77 11.05 -31.60
CA SER A 16 -38.04 12.33 -31.78
C SER A 16 -36.57 12.13 -31.30
N ALA A 17 -35.59 11.95 -32.19
CA ALA A 17 -34.90 12.94 -33.03
C ALA A 17 -33.87 13.81 -32.26
N GLY A 18 -32.59 13.45 -32.40
CA GLY A 18 -31.42 14.29 -32.09
C GLY A 18 -30.33 13.96 -33.10
N VAL A 19 -30.01 14.92 -33.96
CA VAL A 19 -29.29 14.79 -35.24
C VAL A 19 -27.78 15.03 -35.07
N LEU A 20 -26.99 14.13 -35.68
CA LEU A 20 -25.72 14.26 -36.43
C LEU A 20 -24.73 15.40 -36.13
N LEU A 21 -23.46 15.03 -35.92
CA LEU A 21 -22.34 15.56 -36.71
C LEU A 21 -21.29 14.45 -36.94
N ALA A 22 -21.25 13.94 -38.17
CA ALA A 22 -20.13 13.20 -38.72
C ALA A 22 -19.18 14.20 -39.38
N VAL A 23 -17.91 14.22 -38.96
CA VAL A 23 -16.82 14.74 -39.79
C VAL A 23 -16.13 13.53 -40.41
N ALA A 24 -16.39 13.33 -41.70
CA ALA A 24 -15.56 12.49 -42.55
C ALA A 24 -14.28 13.26 -42.90
N GLY A 25 -13.14 12.77 -42.45
CA GLY A 25 -11.84 13.13 -42.98
C GLY A 25 -11.24 11.90 -43.67
N CYS A 26 -11.14 11.93 -45.00
CA CYS A 26 -10.38 10.95 -45.76
C CYS A 26 -8.88 11.16 -45.50
N GLY A 27 -8.21 10.14 -45.01
CA GLY A 27 -6.76 10.08 -44.89
C GLY A 27 -6.30 8.65 -45.14
N GLU A 28 -5.80 8.41 -46.36
CA GLU A 28 -5.24 7.15 -46.85
C GLU A 28 -3.95 6.78 -46.07
N GLY A 29 -3.86 5.52 -45.65
CA GLY A 29 -2.64 4.70 -45.56
C GLY A 29 -1.40 5.23 -44.82
N GLY A 30 -1.06 4.60 -43.69
CA GLY A 30 0.30 4.63 -43.15
C GLY A 30 0.44 3.91 -41.82
N ASP A 31 0.91 2.66 -41.87
CA ASP A 31 1.30 1.84 -40.73
C ASP A 31 2.06 2.63 -39.65
N ARG A 32 1.45 2.74 -38.47
CA ARG A 32 2.19 2.91 -37.22
C ARG A 32 1.63 1.92 -36.25
N THR A 33 2.37 0.84 -36.05
CA THR A 33 2.30 -0.06 -34.91
C THR A 33 2.25 0.78 -33.63
N ALA A 34 1.04 1.13 -33.19
CA ALA A 34 0.80 1.60 -31.86
C ALA A 34 1.00 0.39 -30.95
N LYS A 35 2.26 0.11 -30.63
CA LYS A 35 2.62 -0.64 -29.44
C LYS A 35 2.12 0.23 -28.29
N GLY A 36 0.85 0.02 -27.94
CA GLY A 36 0.25 0.61 -26.76
C GLY A 36 1.08 0.12 -25.58
N THR A 37 1.96 0.98 -25.07
CA THR A 37 2.53 0.81 -23.75
C THR A 37 1.39 1.05 -22.78
N THR A 38 0.67 -0.01 -22.46
CA THR A 38 -0.25 -0.07 -21.33
C THR A 38 0.52 0.31 -20.07
N GLY A 39 0.12 1.41 -19.43
CA GLY A 39 0.48 1.69 -18.05
C GLY A 39 1.03 3.09 -17.80
N THR A 40 0.24 4.14 -18.00
CA THR A 40 0.32 5.27 -17.07
C THR A 40 -0.33 4.81 -15.77
N ALA A 41 0.42 4.11 -14.93
CA ALA A 41 0.05 4.01 -13.53
C ALA A 41 0.05 5.45 -13.00
N GLU A 42 -1.11 5.92 -12.53
CA GLU A 42 -1.22 7.16 -11.75
C GLU A 42 -0.08 7.17 -10.72
N ALA A 43 0.80 8.18 -10.77
CA ALA A 43 1.91 8.28 -9.85
C ALA A 43 1.35 8.42 -8.44
N LYS A 44 1.40 7.34 -7.65
CA LYS A 44 1.02 7.40 -6.24
C LYS A 44 2.10 8.18 -5.50
N ASP A 45 1.70 9.17 -4.71
CA ASP A 45 2.62 9.86 -3.80
C ASP A 45 3.33 8.84 -2.90
N VAL A 46 4.65 8.95 -2.81
CA VAL A 46 5.51 8.09 -1.98
C VAL A 46 6.10 8.94 -0.86
N LEU A 47 5.80 8.58 0.38
CA LEU A 47 6.31 9.28 1.56
C LEU A 47 7.72 8.79 1.93
N LEU A 48 8.70 9.69 1.98
CA LEU A 48 10.01 9.36 2.56
C LEU A 48 9.90 9.44 4.09
N GLN A 49 10.12 8.32 4.78
CA GLN A 49 10.04 8.22 6.23
C GLN A 49 11.44 8.07 6.83
N PRO A 50 11.95 9.10 7.54
CA PRO A 50 13.21 9.01 8.26
C PRO A 50 13.17 7.92 9.34
N ILE A 51 14.36 7.48 9.76
CA ILE A 51 14.51 6.60 10.91
C ILE A 51 13.78 7.16 12.14
N ALA A 52 13.09 6.29 12.86
CA ALA A 52 12.24 6.61 14.02
C ALA A 52 10.98 7.46 13.73
N SER A 53 10.71 7.85 12.48
CA SER A 53 9.43 8.51 12.13
C SER A 53 8.27 7.52 12.23
N PRO A 54 7.24 7.78 13.05
CA PRO A 54 6.08 6.89 13.17
C PRO A 54 5.14 6.96 11.96
N GLY A 55 5.32 7.94 11.08
CA GLY A 55 4.43 8.18 9.93
C GLY A 55 3.09 8.82 10.30
N PRO A 56 2.21 9.04 9.30
CA PRO A 56 0.90 9.65 9.50
C PRO A 56 -0.05 8.70 10.24
N GLY A 57 -0.69 9.21 11.30
CA GLY A 57 -1.72 8.50 12.05
C GLY A 57 -1.27 7.16 12.63
N PRO A 58 -0.24 7.09 13.48
CA PRO A 58 0.25 5.80 13.96
C PRO A 58 -0.79 5.07 14.84
N PHE A 59 -0.81 3.74 14.73
CA PHE A 59 -1.65 2.90 15.60
C PHE A 59 -1.26 3.06 17.09
N THR A 60 0.04 3.14 17.38
CA THR A 60 0.57 3.22 18.75
C THR A 60 1.70 4.22 18.86
N ALA A 61 2.15 4.50 20.09
CA ALA A 61 3.49 5.03 20.29
C ALA A 61 4.56 4.03 19.79
N SER A 62 5.74 4.52 19.42
CA SER A 62 6.85 3.67 18.96
C SER A 62 7.40 2.80 20.08
N THR A 63 7.75 1.56 19.73
CA THR A 63 8.43 0.59 20.58
C THR A 63 9.77 0.14 20.00
N ALA A 64 10.19 0.77 18.89
CA ALA A 64 11.53 0.59 18.34
C ALA A 64 12.56 0.99 19.40
N ARG A 65 13.54 0.13 19.62
CA ARG A 65 14.72 0.49 20.41
C ARG A 65 15.57 1.42 19.55
N ALA A 66 16.18 2.41 20.19
CA ALA A 66 17.07 3.32 19.47
C ALA A 66 18.13 2.50 18.73
N ALA A 67 18.11 2.58 17.41
CA ALA A 67 19.25 2.19 16.61
C ALA A 67 20.29 3.29 16.75
N ASP A 68 21.57 2.93 16.85
CA ASP A 68 22.62 3.89 16.58
C ASP A 68 22.38 4.42 15.16
N SER A 69 22.00 5.70 15.03
CA SER A 69 21.81 6.32 13.73
C SER A 69 23.10 6.16 12.93
N PRO A 70 23.11 5.45 11.79
CA PRO A 70 24.26 5.52 10.92
C PRO A 70 24.42 6.98 10.51
N SER A 71 25.62 7.55 10.65
CA SER A 71 25.90 8.86 10.10
C SER A 71 25.50 8.85 8.62
N PRO A 72 24.77 9.86 8.12
CA PRO A 72 24.37 9.90 6.72
C PRO A 72 25.62 9.78 5.86
N THR A 73 25.78 8.66 5.17
CA THR A 73 26.87 8.44 4.23
C THR A 73 26.39 8.96 2.88
N GLY A 74 26.32 10.28 2.75
CA GLY A 74 25.87 10.95 1.54
C GLY A 74 25.29 12.32 1.86
N ALA A 75 25.95 13.36 1.39
CA ALA A 75 25.26 14.63 1.13
C ALA A 75 24.19 14.36 0.04
N PRO A 76 23.09 15.14 0.00
CA PRO A 76 22.29 15.17 -1.22
C PRO A 76 23.26 15.48 -2.38
N ASP A 77 23.30 14.64 -3.41
CA ASP A 77 24.01 15.00 -4.64
C ASP A 77 23.43 16.35 -5.10
N ASP A 78 24.28 17.35 -5.30
CA ASP A 78 23.91 18.74 -5.64
C ASP A 78 23.28 18.89 -7.04
N GLU A 79 22.90 17.79 -7.69
CA GLU A 79 22.11 17.79 -8.91
C GLU A 79 21.14 16.60 -8.93
N PRO A 80 19.82 16.82 -9.03
CA PRO A 80 18.92 15.74 -9.38
C PRO A 80 19.23 15.35 -10.83
N ASP A 81 20.06 14.33 -11.02
CA ASP A 81 20.15 13.66 -12.31
C ASP A 81 18.71 13.28 -12.69
N SER A 82 18.21 13.81 -13.80
CA SER A 82 16.81 13.68 -14.26
C SER A 82 16.48 12.25 -14.73
N GLY A 83 17.30 11.28 -14.35
CA GLY A 83 17.05 9.86 -14.56
C GLY A 83 15.88 9.39 -13.71
N THR A 84 14.96 8.68 -14.35
CA THR A 84 13.92 7.90 -13.67
C THR A 84 14.59 6.89 -12.72
N ARG A 85 14.57 7.15 -11.41
CA ARG A 85 14.95 6.14 -10.41
C ARG A 85 13.89 5.05 -10.42
N THR A 86 14.27 3.86 -10.86
CA THR A 86 13.39 2.69 -10.89
C THR A 86 13.48 1.97 -9.56
N VAL A 87 12.33 1.69 -8.94
CA VAL A 87 12.26 0.82 -7.77
C VAL A 87 12.06 -0.60 -8.24
N HIS A 88 12.96 -1.50 -7.85
CA HIS A 88 12.84 -2.91 -8.16
C HIS A 88 12.28 -3.67 -6.94
N PRO A 89 11.20 -4.46 -7.10
CA PRO A 89 10.74 -5.32 -6.02
C PRO A 89 11.83 -6.35 -5.69
N VAL A 90 12.25 -6.37 -4.43
CA VAL A 90 13.21 -7.33 -3.91
C VAL A 90 12.47 -8.31 -3.00
N SER A 91 12.80 -9.60 -3.08
CA SER A 91 12.26 -10.59 -2.15
C SER A 91 12.73 -10.28 -0.72
N GLY A 92 11.80 -10.30 0.24
CA GLY A 92 12.13 -10.16 1.66
C GLY A 92 13.10 -11.24 2.16
N ALA A 93 13.18 -12.38 1.49
CA ALA A 93 14.10 -13.45 1.82
C ALA A 93 15.56 -13.20 1.34
N VAL A 94 15.85 -12.06 0.70
CA VAL A 94 17.21 -11.78 0.20
C VAL A 94 18.21 -11.72 1.37
N PRO A 95 19.27 -12.55 1.35
CA PRO A 95 20.30 -12.51 2.38
C PRO A 95 20.91 -11.11 2.51
N GLY A 96 21.02 -10.61 3.75
CA GLY A 96 21.61 -9.31 4.05
C GLY A 96 20.66 -8.11 3.98
N LEU A 97 19.40 -8.29 3.57
CA LEU A 97 18.39 -7.21 3.55
C LEU A 97 18.10 -6.65 4.96
N TYR A 98 18.14 -7.55 5.95
CA TYR A 98 17.90 -7.23 7.35
C TYR A 98 19.18 -7.39 8.18
N GLY A 99 19.28 -6.57 9.21
CA GLY A 99 20.33 -6.65 10.22
C GLY A 99 19.73 -6.70 11.62
N GLY A 100 20.63 -6.79 12.59
CA GLY A 100 20.31 -6.80 14.00
C GLY A 100 21.50 -7.31 14.80
N THR A 101 21.54 -6.97 16.08
CA THR A 101 22.52 -7.53 17.00
C THR A 101 21.92 -8.77 17.64
N ARG A 102 22.70 -9.85 17.71
CA ARG A 102 22.24 -11.10 18.35
C ARG A 102 21.75 -10.80 19.76
N SER A 103 20.56 -11.31 20.10
CA SER A 103 19.91 -11.13 21.40
C SER A 103 19.47 -9.69 21.73
N VAL A 104 19.48 -8.77 20.76
CA VAL A 104 18.92 -7.42 20.89
C VAL A 104 17.81 -7.26 19.86
N ALA A 105 16.55 -7.36 20.33
CA ALA A 105 15.39 -7.13 19.47
C ALA A 105 15.33 -5.66 19.02
N ALA A 106 15.05 -5.43 17.74
CA ALA A 106 14.90 -4.08 17.17
C ALA A 106 13.68 -3.32 17.74
N CYS A 107 12.64 -4.05 18.16
CA CYS A 107 11.43 -3.51 18.80
C CYS A 107 11.06 -4.32 20.04
N ASP A 108 10.39 -3.68 21.00
CA ASP A 108 9.75 -4.35 22.12
C ASP A 108 8.35 -4.88 21.72
N VAL A 109 8.30 -6.14 21.30
CA VAL A 109 7.07 -6.80 20.78
C VAL A 109 5.99 -6.93 21.86
N GLU A 110 6.37 -7.14 23.12
CA GLU A 110 5.41 -7.28 24.22
C GLU A 110 4.76 -5.93 24.51
N LYS A 111 5.58 -4.87 24.64
CA LYS A 111 5.07 -3.50 24.80
C LYS A 111 4.20 -3.08 23.60
N GLN A 112 4.60 -3.45 22.38
CA GLN A 112 3.83 -3.16 21.17
C GLN A 112 2.46 -3.85 21.21
N THR A 113 2.43 -5.10 21.66
CA THR A 113 1.20 -5.87 21.82
C THR A 113 0.28 -5.16 22.80
N THR A 114 0.76 -4.78 23.99
CA THR A 114 -0.03 -4.04 24.98
C THR A 114 -0.62 -2.76 24.40
N LEU A 115 0.23 -1.88 23.84
CA LEU A 115 -0.21 -0.60 23.29
C LEU A 115 -1.27 -0.75 22.19
N LEU A 116 -1.15 -1.78 21.36
CA LEU A 116 -2.10 -2.03 20.29
C LEU A 116 -3.43 -2.58 20.82
N THR A 117 -3.38 -3.46 21.82
CA THR A 117 -4.59 -4.09 22.40
C THR A 117 -5.32 -3.22 23.41
N ASP A 118 -4.70 -2.16 23.92
CA ASP A 118 -5.31 -1.22 24.86
C ASP A 118 -6.48 -0.44 24.24
N ASP A 119 -6.44 -0.17 22.93
CA ASP A 119 -7.54 0.44 22.16
C ASP A 119 -8.20 -0.60 21.25
N LYS A 120 -9.41 -1.04 21.63
CA LYS A 120 -10.18 -2.05 20.87
C LYS A 120 -10.46 -1.65 19.42
N LYS A 121 -10.66 -0.36 19.12
CA LYS A 121 -10.95 0.09 17.75
C LYS A 121 -9.69 0.00 16.89
N LYS A 122 -8.55 0.45 17.42
CA LYS A 122 -7.26 0.35 16.73
C LYS A 122 -6.81 -1.10 16.57
N ALA A 123 -7.02 -1.95 17.58
CA ALA A 123 -6.76 -3.38 17.49
C ALA A 123 -7.56 -4.02 16.34
N SER A 124 -8.86 -3.73 16.25
CA SER A 124 -9.72 -4.25 15.18
C SER A 124 -9.25 -3.79 13.80
N ALA A 125 -8.96 -2.50 13.63
CA ALA A 125 -8.48 -1.96 12.35
C ALA A 125 -7.11 -2.53 11.94
N PHE A 126 -6.22 -2.74 12.91
CA PHE A 126 -4.93 -3.40 12.65
C PHE A 126 -5.14 -4.85 12.21
N ALA A 127 -5.99 -5.60 12.92
CA ALA A 127 -6.26 -7.00 12.62
C ALA A 127 -6.83 -7.16 11.20
N GLU A 128 -7.76 -6.30 10.81
CA GLU A 128 -8.33 -6.25 9.46
C GLU A 128 -7.23 -6.00 8.40
N ALA A 129 -6.35 -5.01 8.62
CA ALA A 129 -5.25 -4.72 7.71
C ALA A 129 -4.22 -5.86 7.62
N ALA A 130 -3.98 -6.56 8.72
CA ALA A 130 -3.09 -7.72 8.80
C ALA A 130 -3.74 -9.02 8.29
N GLY A 131 -5.05 -9.03 8.01
CA GLY A 131 -5.78 -10.23 7.58
C GLY A 131 -5.91 -11.29 8.65
N ILE A 132 -6.04 -10.88 9.92
CA ILE A 132 -6.18 -11.76 11.10
C ILE A 132 -7.40 -11.36 11.93
N GLU A 133 -7.82 -12.21 12.85
CA GLU A 133 -8.80 -11.86 13.88
C GLU A 133 -8.14 -11.06 15.01
N ALA A 134 -8.87 -10.10 15.61
CA ALA A 134 -8.31 -9.25 16.67
C ALA A 134 -7.77 -10.04 17.88
N VAL A 135 -8.39 -11.19 18.20
CA VAL A 135 -7.92 -12.09 19.27
C VAL A 135 -6.55 -12.72 18.96
N GLN A 136 -6.15 -12.77 17.69
CA GLN A 136 -4.89 -13.36 17.24
C GLN A 136 -3.71 -12.40 17.34
N ILE A 137 -3.93 -11.09 17.52
CA ILE A 137 -2.87 -10.06 17.55
C ILE A 137 -1.67 -10.45 18.43
N PRO A 138 -1.84 -10.90 19.69
CA PRO A 138 -0.70 -11.25 20.53
C PRO A 138 0.13 -12.41 19.97
N GLY A 139 -0.52 -13.43 19.43
CA GLY A 139 0.16 -14.57 18.81
C GLY A 139 0.83 -14.21 17.50
N TYR A 140 0.16 -13.38 16.70
CA TYR A 140 0.66 -12.88 15.43
C TYR A 140 1.95 -12.07 15.63
N LEU A 141 1.93 -11.05 16.48
CA LEU A 141 3.12 -10.21 16.74
C LEU A 141 4.29 -11.03 17.30
N LYS A 142 4.01 -12.00 18.19
CA LYS A 142 5.04 -12.91 18.74
C LYS A 142 5.64 -13.86 17.70
N SER A 143 4.94 -14.12 16.61
CA SER A 143 5.45 -14.96 15.51
C SER A 143 6.39 -14.20 14.56
N LEU A 144 6.40 -12.87 14.63
CA LEU A 144 7.23 -12.03 13.78
C LEU A 144 8.62 -11.83 14.40
N THR A 145 9.61 -11.67 13.54
CA THR A 145 10.99 -11.41 13.95
C THR A 145 11.26 -9.90 13.90
N PRO A 146 11.69 -9.28 15.01
CA PRO A 146 12.09 -7.88 15.02
C PRO A 146 13.49 -7.70 14.44
N VAL A 147 13.60 -6.94 13.34
CA VAL A 147 14.85 -6.71 12.59
C VAL A 147 15.01 -5.24 12.21
N VAL A 148 16.19 -4.88 11.71
CA VAL A 148 16.51 -3.53 11.22
C VAL A 148 16.75 -3.57 9.71
N LEU A 149 16.21 -2.60 8.96
CA LEU A 149 16.47 -2.45 7.54
C LEU A 149 17.93 -2.03 7.27
N ARG A 150 18.60 -2.70 6.31
CA ARG A 150 19.98 -2.38 5.92
C ARG A 150 20.10 -1.44 4.72
N ALA A 151 18.99 -1.23 4.03
CA ALA A 151 18.85 -0.33 2.89
C ALA A 151 17.48 0.34 2.95
N ASP A 152 17.32 1.45 2.25
CA ASP A 152 16.02 2.09 2.08
C ASP A 152 15.05 1.13 1.38
N ALA A 153 13.84 1.01 1.91
CA ALA A 153 12.86 0.03 1.43
C ALA A 153 11.52 0.70 1.14
N GLN A 154 11.03 0.55 -0.09
CA GLN A 154 9.65 0.94 -0.42
C GLN A 154 8.68 -0.14 0.08
N VAL A 155 7.68 0.28 0.84
CA VAL A 155 6.64 -0.58 1.42
C VAL A 155 5.26 0.05 1.28
N THR A 156 4.23 -0.80 1.37
CA THR A 156 2.88 -0.31 1.71
C THR A 156 2.78 -0.26 3.23
N ASN A 157 2.79 0.95 3.79
CA ASN A 157 2.66 1.17 5.22
C ASN A 157 1.23 1.56 5.59
N HIS A 158 0.88 1.46 6.87
CA HIS A 158 -0.48 1.65 7.35
C HIS A 158 -0.53 2.62 8.53
N GLY A 159 -1.43 3.59 8.41
CA GLY A 159 -1.86 4.45 9.51
C GLY A 159 -3.25 4.07 9.99
N TYR A 160 -3.76 4.80 10.96
CA TYR A 160 -5.11 4.70 11.49
C TYR A 160 -5.77 6.08 11.42
N SER A 161 -6.89 6.14 10.70
CA SER A 161 -7.70 7.35 10.59
C SER A 161 -9.16 6.97 10.39
N ALA A 162 -10.07 7.81 10.92
CA ALA A 162 -11.51 7.64 10.79
C ALA A 162 -12.05 6.23 11.16
N GLY A 163 -11.40 5.54 12.11
CA GLY A 163 -11.84 4.21 12.57
C GLY A 163 -11.29 3.03 11.76
N SER A 164 -10.43 3.26 10.76
CA SER A 164 -9.94 2.25 9.84
C SER A 164 -8.43 2.37 9.61
N ALA A 165 -7.83 1.29 9.07
CA ALA A 165 -6.47 1.34 8.58
C ALA A 165 -6.39 2.09 7.25
N THR A 166 -5.41 2.97 7.09
CA THR A 166 -5.17 3.72 5.86
C THR A 166 -3.83 3.30 5.26
N ALA A 167 -3.85 2.66 4.09
CA ALA A 167 -2.65 2.26 3.38
C ALA A 167 -2.03 3.44 2.61
N PHE A 168 -0.72 3.56 2.65
CA PHE A 168 0.04 4.54 1.87
C PHE A 168 1.38 3.97 1.42
N GLN A 169 1.95 4.51 0.34
CA GLN A 169 3.29 4.12 -0.10
C GLN A 169 4.33 4.92 0.67
N ALA A 170 5.36 4.23 1.18
CA ALA A 170 6.46 4.86 1.89
C ALA A 170 7.80 4.24 1.52
N VAL A 171 8.85 5.05 1.53
CA VAL A 171 10.24 4.57 1.61
C VAL A 171 10.69 4.73 3.05
N LEU A 172 10.92 3.61 3.72
CA LEU A 172 11.51 3.58 5.04
C LEU A 172 13.02 3.69 4.91
N GLN A 173 13.63 4.64 5.61
CA GLN A 173 15.08 4.80 5.63
C GLN A 173 15.75 3.55 6.24
N ALA A 174 16.94 3.20 5.75
CA ALA A 174 17.84 2.25 6.39
C ALA A 174 18.03 2.58 7.89
N GLY A 175 18.11 1.54 8.72
CA GLY A 175 18.11 1.68 10.18
C GLY A 175 16.72 1.63 10.83
N THR A 176 15.64 1.69 10.05
CA THR A 176 14.28 1.56 10.58
C THR A 176 14.01 0.14 11.08
N ALA A 177 13.46 0.01 12.29
CA ALA A 177 13.06 -1.26 12.88
C ALA A 177 11.72 -1.73 12.30
N VAL A 178 11.64 -3.01 11.91
CA VAL A 178 10.45 -3.63 11.31
C VAL A 178 10.22 -5.02 11.88
N LEU A 179 8.98 -5.51 11.80
CA LEU A 179 8.62 -6.89 12.09
C LEU A 179 8.49 -7.66 10.78
N VAL A 180 9.12 -8.83 10.69
CA VAL A 180 9.07 -9.67 9.48
C VAL A 180 8.53 -11.06 9.78
N ASP A 181 7.80 -11.64 8.84
CA ASP A 181 7.34 -13.03 8.94
C ASP A 181 8.48 -14.04 8.68
N SER A 182 8.17 -15.34 8.77
CA SER A 182 9.13 -16.42 8.53
C SER A 182 9.68 -16.49 7.09
N ARG A 183 9.10 -15.73 6.16
CA ARG A 183 9.56 -15.58 4.77
C ARG A 183 10.36 -14.28 4.57
N GLY A 184 10.63 -13.55 5.65
CA GLY A 184 11.35 -12.27 5.61
C GLY A 184 10.50 -11.13 5.06
N MET A 185 9.18 -11.28 4.96
CA MET A 185 8.34 -10.19 4.44
C MET A 185 7.90 -9.27 5.59
N PRO A 186 8.03 -7.93 5.46
CA PRO A 186 7.54 -6.99 6.47
C PRO A 186 6.03 -7.09 6.70
N ARG A 187 5.58 -6.95 7.95
CA ARG A 187 4.20 -7.15 8.41
C ARG A 187 3.75 -6.09 9.40
#